data_AF-A0A536RVL8-F1
#
_entry.id   AF-A0A536RVL8-F1
#
_cell.length_a   1.000
_cell.length_b   1.000
_cell.length_c   1.000
_cell.angle_alpha   90.00
_cell.angle_beta   90.00
_cell.angle_gamma   90.00
#
_symmetry.space_group_name_H-M   'P 1'
#
loop_
_entity.id
_entity.type
_entity.pdbx_description
1 polymer ?
#
loop_
_entity_poly.entity_id
_entity_poly.type
_entity_poly.pdbx_seq_one_letter_code
_entity_poly.pdbx_strand_id
1 'polypeptide(L)'
;MKRLLVALVTACTVATFFVVVGQDQALSGPKQGQVVRRAATGDLKPAEITTTTSDGKTVTRTLPFFSNATLQAVQDALNVAAGEDRLEGADAGGDIANTDFSDIGGTKATLGCAKRDSAGNTRVNQDCSFRRQAEEDITYNPANSNNILGGQNDSRVGYNQCGIDYSNDNGQSWGDLLPPFRQHENAPDFDGPSAVNPNRNTIAGDAGTYHTYDAGSDPAIAADSQGRAFFSCVIFDVFSNASGLYVTQSPTGADGSFYFNVPSSIARTPTKRFLVVEDNSAVVFHDKNMISADRLPRTGSHPTGDNVYVTWTVFKFGTQCISAFNPG
;
A
#
# COMPACT_ATOMS: atom_id res chain seq x y z
N MET A 1 -78.87 -18.37 -19.89
CA MET A 1 -77.65 -19.09 -19.48
C MET A 1 -76.46 -18.45 -20.18
N LYS A 2 -75.43 -18.15 -19.40
CA LYS A 2 -74.05 -17.70 -19.69
C LYS A 2 -73.69 -17.22 -21.11
N ARG A 3 -73.19 -15.97 -21.11
CA ARG A 3 -72.55 -15.16 -22.15
C ARG A 3 -71.40 -15.87 -22.89
N LEU A 4 -71.17 -15.52 -24.16
CA LEU A 4 -69.83 -15.15 -24.64
C LEU A 4 -69.93 -14.29 -25.91
N LEU A 5 -69.48 -13.04 -25.81
CA LEU A 5 -69.27 -12.12 -26.94
C LEU A 5 -67.99 -12.52 -27.68
N VAL A 6 -68.09 -12.57 -29.01
CA VAL A 6 -66.98 -12.80 -29.94
C VAL A 6 -66.22 -11.49 -30.16
N ALA A 7 -64.89 -11.62 -30.13
CA ALA A 7 -63.89 -10.56 -30.16
C ALA A 7 -63.82 -9.82 -31.52
N LEU A 8 -63.61 -8.51 -31.45
CA LEU A 8 -63.18 -7.67 -32.56
C LEU A 8 -61.65 -7.58 -32.57
N VAL A 9 -61.10 -7.78 -33.77
CA VAL A 9 -59.69 -7.66 -34.11
C VAL A 9 -59.25 -6.20 -34.00
N THR A 10 -58.14 -5.93 -33.31
CA THR A 10 -57.36 -4.71 -33.54
C THR A 10 -55.88 -5.03 -33.37
N ALA A 11 -55.15 -4.93 -34.48
CA ALA A 11 -53.71 -5.10 -34.55
C ALA A 11 -53.02 -3.83 -34.03
N CYS A 12 -52.18 -3.98 -33.00
CA CYS A 12 -51.13 -3.02 -32.69
C CYS A 12 -49.79 -3.76 -32.76
N THR A 13 -49.01 -3.37 -33.78
CA THR A 13 -47.59 -3.63 -33.93
C THR A 13 -46.82 -3.07 -32.74
N VAL A 14 -46.30 -3.95 -31.89
CA VAL A 14 -45.25 -3.61 -30.93
C VAL A 14 -43.95 -4.17 -31.48
N ALA A 15 -43.03 -3.28 -31.82
CA ALA A 15 -41.65 -3.60 -32.14
C ALA A 15 -41.00 -4.23 -30.91
N THR A 16 -40.65 -5.51 -31.00
CA THR A 16 -39.89 -6.23 -29.99
C THR A 16 -38.45 -5.71 -30.00
N PHE A 17 -38.14 -4.76 -29.11
CA PHE A 17 -36.76 -4.55 -28.67
C PHE A 17 -36.36 -5.80 -27.88
N PHE A 18 -35.49 -6.64 -28.46
CA PHE A 18 -34.74 -7.61 -27.67
C PHE A 18 -33.75 -6.83 -26.79
N VAL A 19 -34.20 -6.42 -25.60
CA VAL A 19 -33.28 -6.24 -24.49
C VAL A 19 -32.91 -7.65 -24.06
N VAL A 20 -31.74 -8.12 -24.52
CA VAL A 20 -31.08 -9.24 -23.86
C VAL A 20 -30.75 -8.74 -22.46
N VAL A 21 -31.63 -9.05 -21.51
CA VAL A 21 -31.30 -9.09 -20.10
C VAL A 21 -30.29 -10.23 -19.99
N GLY A 22 -29.02 -9.90 -20.19
CA GLY A 22 -27.91 -10.74 -19.79
C GLY A 22 -28.02 -10.85 -18.28
N GLN A 23 -28.60 -11.97 -17.86
CA GLN A 23 -28.65 -12.42 -16.47
C GLN A 23 -27.29 -12.18 -15.83
N ASP A 24 -27.30 -11.71 -14.59
CA ASP A 24 -26.18 -11.80 -13.66
C ASP A 24 -25.61 -13.21 -13.73
N GLN A 25 -24.57 -13.37 -14.55
CA GLN A 25 -23.68 -14.49 -14.43
C GLN A 25 -22.90 -14.21 -13.17
N ALA A 26 -23.37 -14.84 -12.09
CA ALA A 26 -22.59 -15.12 -10.91
C ALA A 26 -21.15 -15.35 -11.34
N LEU A 27 -20.27 -14.45 -10.90
CA LEU A 27 -18.83 -14.60 -11.02
C LEU A 27 -18.44 -15.78 -10.12
N SER A 28 -18.66 -17.00 -10.59
CA SER A 28 -18.26 -18.24 -9.95
C SER A 28 -17.51 -19.05 -11.01
N GLY A 29 -16.24 -18.72 -11.21
CA GLY A 29 -15.36 -19.43 -12.10
C GLY A 29 -13.93 -19.46 -11.54
N PRO A 30 -13.13 -20.51 -11.80
CA PRO A 30 -11.90 -20.82 -11.05
C PRO A 30 -10.72 -19.86 -11.30
N LYS A 31 -10.94 -18.76 -12.03
CA LYS A 31 -9.95 -17.70 -12.32
C LYS A 31 -10.16 -16.43 -11.48
N GLN A 32 -10.92 -16.51 -10.39
CA GLN A 32 -11.04 -15.48 -9.35
C GLN A 32 -9.87 -15.54 -8.35
N GLY A 33 -8.65 -15.60 -8.87
CA GLY A 33 -7.46 -15.48 -8.03
C GLY A 33 -7.27 -14.04 -7.56
N GLN A 34 -6.67 -13.90 -6.38
CA GLN A 34 -6.20 -12.62 -5.84
C GLN A 34 -5.52 -11.78 -6.93
N VAL A 35 -5.95 -10.52 -7.08
CA VAL A 35 -5.55 -9.67 -8.22
C VAL A 35 -4.04 -9.44 -8.26
N VAL A 36 -3.41 -9.25 -7.11
CA VAL A 36 -1.96 -9.09 -7.02
C VAL A 36 -1.22 -10.39 -7.34
N ARG A 37 -1.76 -11.56 -6.99
CA ARG A 37 -1.21 -12.86 -7.41
C ARG A 37 -1.24 -13.05 -8.92
N ARG A 38 -2.36 -12.70 -9.56
CA ARG A 38 -2.46 -12.76 -11.03
C ARG A 38 -1.47 -11.80 -11.70
N ALA A 39 -1.22 -10.64 -11.09
CA ALA A 39 -0.22 -9.71 -11.59
C ALA A 39 1.20 -10.28 -11.42
N ALA A 40 1.51 -10.84 -10.26
CA ALA A 40 2.79 -11.48 -9.95
C ALA A 40 3.13 -12.66 -10.88
N THR A 41 2.12 -13.46 -11.28
CA THR A 41 2.29 -14.57 -12.24
C THR A 41 2.28 -14.13 -13.70
N GLY A 42 2.00 -12.86 -13.99
CA GLY A 42 1.89 -12.32 -15.35
C GLY A 42 0.54 -12.60 -16.04
N ASP A 43 -0.42 -13.21 -15.35
CA ASP A 43 -1.80 -13.45 -15.83
C ASP A 43 -2.62 -12.15 -15.92
N LEU A 44 -2.22 -11.13 -15.17
CA LEU A 44 -2.76 -9.78 -15.22
C LEU A 44 -1.63 -8.81 -15.59
N LYS A 45 -1.86 -8.00 -16.62
CA LYS A 45 -0.89 -7.04 -17.13
C LYS A 45 -1.46 -5.62 -17.04
N PRO A 46 -0.61 -4.59 -16.96
CA PRO A 46 -1.07 -3.22 -17.09
C PRO A 46 -1.79 -3.02 -18.42
N ALA A 47 -2.86 -2.24 -18.38
CA ALA A 47 -3.55 -1.86 -19.61
C ALA A 47 -2.70 -0.87 -20.42
N GLU A 48 -2.87 -0.89 -21.73
CA GLU A 48 -2.20 0.03 -22.65
C GLU A 48 -3.23 0.95 -23.30
N ILE A 49 -2.92 2.25 -23.37
CA ILE A 49 -3.71 3.23 -24.11
C ILE A 49 -2.96 3.64 -25.35
N THR A 50 -3.61 3.46 -26.50
CA THR A 50 -3.11 3.93 -27.79
C THR A 50 -3.75 5.28 -28.11
N THR A 51 -2.93 6.32 -28.23
CA THR A 51 -3.36 7.68 -28.59
C THR A 51 -2.69 8.13 -29.87
N THR A 52 -3.38 8.94 -30.68
CA THR A 52 -2.77 9.60 -31.83
C THR A 52 -2.40 11.02 -31.44
N THR A 53 -1.12 11.37 -31.55
CA THR A 53 -0.63 12.73 -31.30
C THR A 53 -1.08 13.69 -32.40
N SER A 54 -0.98 14.99 -32.14
CA SER A 54 -1.46 16.04 -33.06
C SER A 54 -0.78 16.05 -34.44
N ASP A 55 0.38 15.40 -34.57
CA ASP A 55 1.14 15.18 -35.80
C ASP A 55 0.77 13.87 -36.54
N GLY A 56 -0.26 13.15 -36.06
CA GLY A 56 -0.73 11.91 -36.68
C GLY A 56 0.03 10.65 -36.26
N LYS A 57 1.01 10.75 -35.35
CA LYS A 57 1.75 9.59 -34.85
C LYS A 57 0.95 8.83 -33.79
N THR A 58 0.94 7.51 -33.90
CA THR A 58 0.36 6.63 -32.88
C THR A 58 1.36 6.39 -31.76
N VAL A 59 0.94 6.62 -30.51
CA VAL A 59 1.72 6.38 -29.29
C VAL A 59 0.93 5.48 -28.36
N THR A 60 1.49 4.31 -28.06
CA THR A 60 0.98 3.40 -27.02
C THR A 60 1.66 3.73 -25.70
N ARG A 61 0.87 3.88 -24.64
CA ARG A 61 1.34 4.14 -23.28
C ARG A 61 0.79 3.09 -22.34
N THR A 62 1.67 2.43 -21.60
CA THR A 62 1.30 1.54 -20.50
C THR A 62 0.78 2.38 -19.33
N LEU A 63 -0.36 2.01 -18.78
CA LEU A 63 -0.92 2.65 -17.60
C LEU A 63 -0.12 2.28 -16.33
N PRO A 64 -0.16 3.13 -15.29
CA PRO A 64 0.38 2.77 -13.98
C PRO A 64 -0.14 1.41 -13.51
N PHE A 65 0.72 0.68 -12.83
CA PHE A 65 0.43 -0.64 -12.29
C PHE A 65 0.91 -0.73 -10.86
N PHE A 66 0.82 -1.92 -10.28
CA PHE A 66 1.34 -2.18 -8.94
C PHE A 66 2.82 -1.80 -8.83
N SER A 67 3.21 -1.34 -7.64
CA SER A 67 4.58 -1.09 -7.26
C SER A 67 5.39 -2.38 -7.36
N ASN A 68 6.68 -2.23 -7.62
CA ASN A 68 7.55 -3.39 -7.83
C ASN A 68 7.70 -4.18 -6.54
N ALA A 69 7.72 -3.53 -5.37
CA ALA A 69 7.81 -4.24 -4.11
C ALA A 69 6.55 -5.03 -3.77
N THR A 70 5.35 -4.52 -4.07
CA THR A 70 4.11 -5.28 -3.98
C THR A 70 4.18 -6.55 -4.83
N LEU A 71 4.57 -6.43 -6.10
CA LEU A 71 4.67 -7.59 -7.00
C LEU A 71 5.73 -8.59 -6.53
N GLN A 72 6.92 -8.10 -6.14
CA GLN A 72 8.02 -8.93 -5.69
C GLN A 72 7.66 -9.73 -4.44
N ALA A 73 7.00 -9.11 -3.45
CA ALA A 73 6.58 -9.81 -2.23
C ALA A 73 5.68 -11.02 -2.54
N VAL A 74 4.75 -10.86 -3.48
CA VAL A 74 3.86 -11.94 -3.91
C VAL A 74 4.60 -12.95 -4.78
N GLN A 75 5.53 -12.52 -5.65
CA GLN A 75 6.37 -13.43 -6.42
C GLN A 75 7.25 -14.30 -5.53
N ASP A 76 7.80 -13.74 -4.44
CA ASP A 76 8.59 -14.46 -3.44
C ASP A 76 7.73 -15.48 -2.68
N ALA A 77 6.51 -15.10 -2.30
CA ALA A 77 5.57 -15.98 -1.64
C ALA A 77 5.13 -17.17 -2.52
N LEU A 78 4.99 -16.93 -3.83
CA LEU A 78 4.54 -17.94 -4.80
C LEU A 78 5.67 -18.72 -5.45
N ASN A 79 6.92 -18.26 -5.31
CA ASN A 79 8.10 -18.82 -5.96
C ASN A 79 7.97 -18.88 -7.50
N VAL A 80 7.38 -17.84 -8.12
CA VAL A 80 7.00 -17.87 -9.56
C VAL A 80 7.88 -17.05 -10.50
N ALA A 81 8.54 -16.00 -10.02
CA ALA A 81 9.43 -15.19 -10.84
C ALA A 81 10.19 -14.20 -9.95
N ALA A 82 10.94 -14.69 -8.97
CA ALA A 82 11.88 -13.78 -8.33
C ALA A 82 12.93 -13.43 -9.38
N GLY A 83 12.93 -12.18 -9.83
CA GLY A 83 14.03 -11.62 -10.61
C GLY A 83 15.36 -11.83 -9.89
N GLU A 84 16.45 -11.53 -10.58
CA GLU A 84 17.83 -11.72 -10.15
C GLU A 84 18.11 -11.18 -8.72
N ASP A 85 17.31 -10.26 -8.17
CA ASP A 85 17.43 -9.73 -6.81
C ASP A 85 17.37 -10.78 -5.67
N ARG A 86 16.58 -11.88 -5.79
CA ARG A 86 16.69 -12.99 -4.81
C ARG A 86 18.04 -13.69 -4.92
N LEU A 87 18.62 -13.69 -6.12
CA LEU A 87 19.95 -14.20 -6.41
C LEU A 87 21.07 -13.17 -6.13
N GLU A 88 20.74 -11.95 -5.69
CA GLU A 88 21.71 -10.95 -5.22
C GLU A 88 21.73 -10.85 -3.68
N GLY A 89 20.85 -11.57 -2.98
CA GLY A 89 20.77 -11.65 -1.52
C GLY A 89 21.17 -13.00 -0.92
N ALA A 90 20.98 -13.16 0.39
CA ALA A 90 21.38 -14.33 1.19
C ALA A 90 20.90 -15.72 0.70
N ASP A 91 19.98 -15.77 -0.26
CA ASP A 91 19.46 -17.00 -0.86
C ASP A 91 20.25 -17.43 -2.13
N ALA A 92 21.16 -16.59 -2.63
CA ALA A 92 22.14 -16.94 -3.66
C ALA A 92 23.51 -17.26 -3.05
N GLY A 93 23.70 -18.53 -2.74
CA GLY A 93 25.00 -19.03 -2.35
C GLY A 93 25.08 -20.53 -2.50
N GLY A 94 25.68 -20.99 -3.60
CA GLY A 94 26.48 -22.21 -3.53
C GLY A 94 27.70 -21.92 -2.65
N ASP A 95 27.98 -22.84 -1.72
CA ASP A 95 28.97 -22.75 -0.65
C ASP A 95 28.98 -21.42 0.14
N ILE A 96 28.52 -21.48 1.39
CA ILE A 96 28.72 -20.41 2.38
C ILE A 96 30.24 -20.29 2.63
N ALA A 97 30.93 -19.53 1.79
CA ALA A 97 32.27 -19.08 2.10
C ALA A 97 32.17 -18.21 3.35
N ASN A 98 33.00 -18.52 4.35
CA ASN A 98 33.11 -17.77 5.60
C ASN A 98 33.55 -16.34 5.25
N THR A 99 32.59 -15.46 5.00
CA THR A 99 32.85 -14.06 4.66
C THR A 99 33.39 -13.39 5.92
N ASP A 100 34.55 -12.77 5.79
CA ASP A 100 35.19 -12.07 6.89
C ASP A 100 34.34 -10.88 7.32
N PHE A 101 33.65 -11.03 8.45
CA PHE A 101 32.80 -10.01 9.07
C PHE A 101 33.58 -8.77 9.56
N SER A 102 34.92 -8.79 9.54
CA SER A 102 35.72 -7.64 9.95
C SER A 102 35.65 -6.46 8.96
N ASP A 103 35.32 -6.73 7.69
CA ASP A 103 35.29 -5.70 6.64
C ASP A 103 33.90 -5.06 6.45
N ILE A 104 32.81 -5.74 6.82
CA ILE A 104 31.45 -5.17 6.72
C ILE A 104 31.17 -4.09 7.79
N GLY A 105 32.08 -3.93 8.76
CA GLY A 105 32.12 -2.75 9.62
C GLY A 105 30.97 -2.64 10.60
N GLY A 106 30.64 -3.72 11.31
CA GLY A 106 29.81 -3.60 12.52
C GLY A 106 30.52 -2.70 13.52
N THR A 107 30.07 -1.45 13.66
CA THR A 107 30.62 -0.49 14.64
C THR A 107 29.64 -0.26 15.78
N LYS A 108 30.12 0.24 16.92
CA LYS A 108 29.28 0.53 18.09
C LYS A 108 28.25 1.66 17.87
N ALA A 109 28.33 2.38 16.75
CA ALA A 109 27.49 3.57 16.48
C ALA A 109 26.29 3.28 15.56
N THR A 110 26.22 2.08 14.98
CA THR A 110 25.16 1.63 14.06
C THR A 110 24.79 0.21 14.44
N LEU A 111 23.51 -0.16 14.44
CA LEU A 111 23.11 -1.55 14.68
C LEU A 111 23.53 -2.49 13.53
N GLY A 112 24.09 -1.94 12.45
CA GLY A 112 24.45 -2.67 11.23
C GLY A 112 25.86 -2.44 10.65
N CYS A 113 25.97 -2.86 9.40
CA CYS A 113 27.19 -3.04 8.60
C CYS A 113 27.61 -1.71 7.94
N ALA A 114 28.10 -0.76 8.75
CA ALA A 114 28.36 0.61 8.33
C ALA A 114 29.40 0.79 7.22
N LYS A 115 30.27 -0.21 6.97
CA LYS A 115 31.25 -0.17 5.89
C LYS A 115 30.75 -0.77 4.58
N ARG A 116 29.51 -1.29 4.54
CA ARG A 116 28.92 -1.80 3.30
C ARG A 116 28.63 -0.65 2.34
N ASP A 117 29.22 -0.74 1.15
CA ASP A 117 28.98 0.17 0.01
C ASP A 117 29.17 1.66 0.34
N SER A 118 30.12 1.97 1.22
CA SER A 118 30.36 3.33 1.71
C SER A 118 31.22 4.14 0.73
N ALA A 119 30.93 4.15 -0.57
CA ALA A 119 31.67 4.90 -1.60
C ALA A 119 31.57 6.44 -1.42
N GLY A 120 31.80 6.94 -0.20
CA GLY A 120 31.48 8.28 0.29
C GLY A 120 30.03 8.43 0.78
N ASN A 121 29.15 7.47 0.50
CA ASN A 121 27.74 7.55 0.85
C ASN A 121 27.48 7.11 2.28
N THR A 122 26.51 7.76 2.93
CA THR A 122 25.99 7.33 4.23
C THR A 122 24.86 6.34 4.02
N ARG A 123 25.02 5.14 4.59
CA ARG A 123 23.98 4.13 4.59
C ARG A 123 22.97 4.40 5.71
N VAL A 124 21.69 4.51 5.34
CA VAL A 124 20.58 4.77 6.25
C VAL A 124 20.08 3.48 6.90
N ASN A 125 19.78 2.46 6.09
CA ASN A 125 19.28 1.18 6.55
C ASN A 125 20.30 0.40 7.39
N GLN A 126 19.85 -0.18 8.52
CA GLN A 126 20.73 -0.92 9.44
C GLN A 126 20.72 -2.44 9.23
N ASP A 127 19.94 -2.97 8.28
CA ASP A 127 19.92 -4.42 8.01
C ASP A 127 21.27 -4.92 7.47
N CYS A 128 21.73 -6.08 7.92
CA CYS A 128 22.95 -6.73 7.42
C CYS A 128 22.65 -8.02 6.65
N SER A 129 21.38 -8.40 6.50
CA SER A 129 20.99 -9.72 5.99
C SER A 129 21.10 -9.87 4.48
N PHE A 130 21.63 -8.86 3.76
CA PHE A 130 21.68 -8.79 2.29
C PHE A 130 20.30 -8.96 1.64
N ARG A 131 19.22 -8.81 2.41
CA ARG A 131 17.87 -8.83 1.89
C ARG A 131 17.61 -7.51 1.16
N ARG A 132 16.74 -7.57 0.16
CA ARG A 132 16.33 -6.41 -0.64
C ARG A 132 15.83 -5.30 0.27
N GLN A 133 16.30 -4.09 0.01
CA GLN A 133 15.76 -2.84 0.53
C GLN A 133 15.45 -1.96 -0.69
N ALA A 134 14.25 -1.39 -0.80
CA ALA A 134 13.83 -0.69 -2.02
C ALA A 134 12.75 0.37 -1.76
N GLU A 135 12.47 1.21 -2.76
CA GLU A 135 11.41 2.24 -2.72
C GLU A 135 11.54 3.14 -1.49
N GLU A 136 12.65 3.85 -1.45
CA GLU A 136 13.05 4.69 -0.34
C GLU A 136 12.30 6.02 -0.34
N ASP A 137 12.08 6.54 0.86
CA ASP A 137 11.65 7.92 1.10
C ASP A 137 12.53 8.54 2.18
N ILE A 138 12.78 9.85 2.09
CA ILE A 138 13.64 10.57 3.04
C ILE A 138 13.11 11.98 3.24
N THR A 139 13.11 12.44 4.49
CA THR A 139 12.68 13.78 4.82
C THR A 139 13.31 14.31 6.09
N TYR A 140 13.35 15.63 6.25
CA TYR A 140 13.79 16.26 7.50
C TYR A 140 12.58 16.79 8.28
N ASN A 141 12.71 16.82 9.60
CA ASN A 141 11.75 17.41 10.50
C ASN A 141 11.90 18.96 10.50
N PRO A 142 10.89 19.73 10.07
CA PRO A 142 11.01 21.19 9.99
C PRO A 142 11.09 21.88 11.36
N ALA A 143 10.71 21.22 12.45
CA ALA A 143 10.89 21.73 13.82
C ALA A 143 12.32 21.49 14.36
N ASN A 144 13.04 20.51 13.80
CA ASN A 144 14.43 20.20 14.14
C ASN A 144 15.15 19.62 12.91
N SER A 145 15.92 20.46 12.20
CA SER A 145 16.60 20.04 10.97
C SER A 145 17.68 18.97 11.18
N ASN A 146 18.11 18.71 12.42
CA ASN A 146 19.02 17.60 12.72
C ASN A 146 18.29 16.26 12.79
N ASN A 147 16.96 16.26 12.88
CA ASN A 147 16.15 15.05 12.83
C ASN A 147 15.78 14.74 11.37
N ILE A 148 16.27 13.60 10.89
CA ILE A 148 16.03 13.07 9.55
C ILE A 148 15.28 11.76 9.70
N LEU A 149 14.29 11.55 8.85
CA LEU A 149 13.45 10.37 8.81
C LEU A 149 13.67 9.68 7.47
N GLY A 150 13.70 8.36 7.47
CA GLY A 150 13.77 7.50 6.30
C GLY A 150 12.67 6.44 6.33
N GLY A 151 12.30 5.97 5.15
CA GLY A 151 11.44 4.82 4.95
C GLY A 151 11.98 3.98 3.81
N GLN A 152 11.85 2.66 3.90
CA GLN A 152 12.32 1.72 2.88
C GLN A 152 11.55 0.40 2.98
N ASN A 153 11.40 -0.30 1.87
CA ASN A 153 10.82 -1.64 1.86
C ASN A 153 11.81 -2.63 2.45
N ASP A 154 11.45 -3.25 3.56
CA ASP A 154 12.34 -4.06 4.36
C ASP A 154 12.00 -5.54 4.31
N SER A 155 12.84 -6.33 3.65
CA SER A 155 12.64 -7.77 3.51
C SER A 155 13.40 -8.61 4.56
N ARG A 156 13.88 -8.03 5.66
CA ARG A 156 14.76 -8.75 6.62
C ARG A 156 14.06 -9.85 7.44
N VAL A 157 12.73 -9.82 7.54
CA VAL A 157 11.93 -10.71 8.43
C VAL A 157 10.96 -11.64 7.70
N GLY A 158 11.10 -11.83 6.39
CA GLY A 158 10.20 -12.67 5.60
C GLY A 158 9.76 -11.96 4.33
N TYR A 159 8.45 -11.93 4.07
CA TYR A 159 7.90 -11.09 3.00
C TYR A 159 8.18 -9.62 3.27
N ASN A 160 8.22 -8.85 2.19
CA ASN A 160 8.50 -7.42 2.22
C ASN A 160 7.66 -6.70 3.27
N GLN A 161 8.28 -5.85 4.08
CA GLN A 161 7.63 -4.96 5.03
C GLN A 161 7.95 -3.51 4.67
N CYS A 162 7.40 -2.54 5.38
CA CYS A 162 7.85 -1.15 5.32
C CYS A 162 8.70 -0.85 6.55
N GLY A 163 10.00 -0.66 6.40
CA GLY A 163 10.92 -0.22 7.45
C GLY A 163 10.93 1.28 7.65
N ILE A 164 11.29 1.69 8.87
CA ILE A 164 11.44 3.06 9.32
C ILE A 164 12.89 3.27 9.73
N ASP A 165 13.48 4.37 9.29
CA ASP A 165 14.81 4.80 9.69
C ASP A 165 14.74 6.22 10.28
N TYR A 166 15.63 6.55 11.21
CA TYR A 166 15.69 7.88 11.80
C TYR A 166 17.11 8.24 12.23
N SER A 167 17.40 9.53 12.20
CA SER A 167 18.64 10.13 12.70
C SER A 167 18.29 11.38 13.51
N ASN A 168 19.05 11.62 14.58
CA ASN A 168 18.88 12.79 15.46
C ASN A 168 20.11 13.71 15.46
N ASP A 169 21.09 13.42 14.61
CA ASP A 169 22.39 14.09 14.56
C ASP A 169 22.77 14.49 13.12
N ASN A 170 21.76 14.88 12.33
CA ASN A 170 21.92 15.32 10.95
C ASN A 170 22.52 14.23 10.04
N GLY A 171 22.09 12.98 10.24
CA GLY A 171 22.45 11.83 9.42
C GLY A 171 23.79 11.20 9.76
N GLN A 172 24.42 11.54 10.89
CA GLN A 172 25.72 10.97 11.28
C GLN A 172 25.58 9.56 11.87
N SER A 173 24.50 9.32 12.61
CA SER A 173 24.09 8.00 13.08
C SER A 173 22.61 7.76 12.79
N TRP A 174 22.27 6.49 12.61
CA TRP A 174 20.95 6.05 12.21
C TRP A 174 20.47 4.91 13.10
N GLY A 175 19.23 5.02 13.55
CA GLY A 175 18.46 3.91 14.10
C GLY A 175 17.41 3.46 13.09
N ASP A 176 16.95 2.23 13.23
CA ASP A 176 15.85 1.70 12.43
C ASP A 176 14.87 0.91 13.29
N LEU A 177 13.68 0.70 12.76
CA LEU A 177 12.70 -0.20 13.33
C LEU A 177 11.79 -0.74 12.22
N LEU A 178 11.32 -1.96 12.43
CA LEU A 178 10.13 -2.44 11.74
C LEU A 178 8.91 -1.99 12.52
N PRO A 179 7.87 -1.48 11.83
CA PRO A 179 6.66 -1.06 12.49
C PRO A 179 6.07 -2.24 13.28
N PRO A 180 5.83 -2.10 14.59
CA PRO A 180 5.35 -3.20 15.43
C PRO A 180 3.86 -3.51 15.21
N PHE A 181 3.29 -3.14 14.06
CA PHE A 181 1.84 -3.11 13.80
C PHE A 181 1.27 -4.46 13.38
N ARG A 182 1.91 -5.56 13.80
CA ARG A 182 1.43 -6.94 13.59
C ARG A 182 0.25 -7.32 14.49
N GLN A 183 -0.47 -6.33 15.01
CA GLN A 183 -1.63 -6.51 15.89
C GLN A 183 -2.91 -6.00 15.23
N HIS A 184 -2.81 -5.35 14.07
CA HIS A 184 -3.98 -4.96 13.30
C HIS A 184 -4.39 -6.12 12.38
N GLU A 185 -5.63 -6.56 12.52
CA GLU A 185 -6.23 -7.59 11.68
C GLU A 185 -7.11 -6.97 10.61
N ASN A 186 -7.14 -7.59 9.42
CA ASN A 186 -8.04 -7.21 8.35
C ASN A 186 -9.50 -7.45 8.77
N ALA A 187 -10.26 -6.38 8.97
CA ALA A 187 -11.65 -6.37 9.40
C ALA A 187 -12.44 -5.19 8.79
N PRO A 188 -12.44 -5.02 7.45
CA PRO A 188 -13.10 -3.89 6.75
C PRO A 188 -14.61 -3.80 7.01
N ASP A 189 -15.26 -4.88 7.41
CA ASP A 189 -16.67 -4.90 7.82
C ASP A 189 -16.92 -4.10 9.13
N PHE A 190 -15.87 -3.87 9.91
CA PHE A 190 -15.88 -2.97 11.06
C PHE A 190 -15.51 -1.52 10.69
N ASP A 191 -15.14 -1.23 9.43
CA ASP A 191 -14.57 0.04 8.97
C ASP A 191 -15.56 1.07 8.38
N GLY A 192 -16.87 0.89 8.63
CA GLY A 192 -17.90 1.87 8.29
C GLY A 192 -17.92 3.18 9.12
N PRO A 193 -18.79 4.15 8.83
CA PRO A 193 -18.87 5.39 9.62
C PRO A 193 -19.10 5.16 11.13
N SER A 194 -18.48 6.01 11.96
CA SER A 194 -18.58 6.02 13.42
C SER A 194 -18.72 7.45 13.96
N ALA A 195 -19.00 7.60 15.26
CA ALA A 195 -19.14 8.92 15.89
C ALA A 195 -17.86 9.78 15.86
N VAL A 196 -16.68 9.15 15.77
CA VAL A 196 -15.37 9.83 15.78
C VAL A 196 -14.68 9.84 14.42
N ASN A 197 -15.21 9.08 13.45
CA ASN A 197 -14.78 9.08 12.06
C ASN A 197 -16.01 8.85 11.18
N PRO A 198 -16.54 9.88 10.50
CA PRO A 198 -17.74 9.76 9.67
C PRO A 198 -17.49 9.06 8.33
N ASN A 199 -16.22 8.80 7.98
CA ASN A 199 -15.85 8.21 6.71
C ASN A 199 -16.03 6.69 6.72
N ARG A 200 -16.25 6.14 5.53
CA ARG A 200 -16.14 4.70 5.27
C ARG A 200 -14.70 4.45 4.81
N ASN A 201 -13.93 3.73 5.61
CA ASN A 201 -12.52 3.46 5.31
C ASN A 201 -12.37 2.16 4.51
N THR A 202 -13.21 1.98 3.50
CA THR A 202 -13.22 0.83 2.60
C THR A 202 -13.83 1.23 1.25
N ILE A 203 -13.40 0.58 0.17
CA ILE A 203 -13.90 0.83 -1.18
C ILE A 203 -14.94 -0.22 -1.60
N ALA A 204 -14.64 -1.51 -1.44
CA ALA A 204 -15.59 -2.59 -1.71
C ALA A 204 -16.33 -3.01 -0.43
N GLY A 205 -15.63 -3.13 0.70
CA GLY A 205 -16.22 -3.46 2.00
C GLY A 205 -16.65 -4.91 2.16
N ASP A 206 -15.98 -5.83 1.45
CA ASP A 206 -16.17 -7.28 1.61
C ASP A 206 -15.74 -7.73 3.02
N ALA A 207 -16.23 -8.88 3.50
CA ALA A 207 -15.92 -9.35 4.86
C ALA A 207 -14.43 -9.57 5.10
N GLY A 208 -13.91 -9.19 6.27
CA GLY A 208 -12.49 -9.34 6.61
C GLY A 208 -12.02 -10.78 6.74
N THR A 209 -10.69 -10.96 6.70
CA THR A 209 -10.04 -12.25 6.98
C THR A 209 -9.82 -12.48 8.48
N TYR A 210 -9.79 -11.41 9.28
CA TYR A 210 -9.44 -11.40 10.69
C TYR A 210 -8.03 -11.93 10.98
N HIS A 211 -7.15 -11.89 9.98
CA HIS A 211 -5.73 -12.19 10.10
C HIS A 211 -4.91 -10.90 10.02
N THR A 212 -3.74 -10.93 10.64
CA THR A 212 -2.73 -9.88 10.48
C THR A 212 -2.09 -9.96 9.10
N TYR A 213 -1.71 -8.80 8.58
CA TYR A 213 -0.97 -8.70 7.32
C TYR A 213 0.42 -9.33 7.41
N ASP A 214 0.82 -10.05 6.36
CA ASP A 214 2.12 -10.70 6.28
C ASP A 214 3.12 -9.96 5.39
N ALA A 215 2.65 -8.98 4.60
CA ALA A 215 3.47 -8.12 3.76
C ALA A 215 3.02 -6.65 3.80
N GLY A 216 3.95 -5.77 3.41
CA GLY A 216 3.69 -4.37 3.14
C GLY A 216 4.57 -3.83 2.02
N SER A 217 4.25 -2.64 1.53
CA SER A 217 4.97 -1.97 0.45
C SER A 217 4.83 -0.45 0.53
N ASP A 218 5.63 0.27 -0.24
CA ASP A 218 5.51 1.72 -0.48
C ASP A 218 5.55 2.56 0.82
N PRO A 219 6.63 2.44 1.61
CA PRO A 219 6.85 3.32 2.75
C PRO A 219 6.82 4.78 2.27
N ALA A 220 6.11 5.63 2.99
CA ALA A 220 6.16 7.07 2.76
C ALA A 220 6.15 7.80 4.09
N ILE A 221 6.87 8.92 4.16
CA ILE A 221 7.07 9.67 5.39
C ILE A 221 6.79 11.16 5.22
N ALA A 222 6.27 11.77 6.28
CA ALA A 222 6.11 13.21 6.38
C ALA A 222 6.42 13.69 7.79
N ALA A 223 6.76 14.97 7.93
CA ALA A 223 6.89 15.64 9.21
C ALA A 223 6.24 17.01 9.14
N ASP A 224 5.57 17.41 10.21
CA ASP A 224 4.88 18.69 10.31
C ASP A 224 5.67 19.74 11.09
N SER A 225 5.12 20.95 11.17
CA SER A 225 5.77 22.08 11.84
C SER A 225 5.95 21.92 13.35
N GLN A 226 5.25 20.96 13.97
CA GLN A 226 5.31 20.66 15.40
C GLN A 226 6.32 19.53 15.73
N GLY A 227 6.98 18.99 14.71
CA GLY A 227 7.93 17.91 14.86
C GLY A 227 7.29 16.56 15.13
N ARG A 228 6.02 16.38 14.73
CA ARG A 228 5.41 15.05 14.63
C ARG A 228 5.85 14.43 13.31
N ALA A 229 6.23 13.16 13.34
CA ALA A 229 6.49 12.38 12.13
C ALA A 229 5.27 11.50 11.80
N PHE A 230 5.07 11.23 10.52
CA PHE A 230 4.01 10.38 10.01
C PHE A 230 4.61 9.35 9.08
N PHE A 231 4.17 8.10 9.21
CA PHE A 231 4.65 6.97 8.42
C PHE A 231 3.47 6.23 7.81
N SER A 232 3.57 5.96 6.52
CA SER A 232 2.55 5.33 5.70
C SER A 232 3.08 4.06 5.06
N CYS A 233 2.23 3.06 4.91
CA CYS A 233 2.59 1.78 4.30
C CYS A 233 1.35 1.09 3.73
N VAL A 234 1.44 0.60 2.49
CA VAL A 234 0.50 -0.38 1.95
C VAL A 234 0.69 -1.68 2.72
N ILE A 235 -0.40 -2.33 3.11
CA ILE A 235 -0.39 -3.63 3.79
C ILE A 235 -1.23 -4.61 2.99
N PHE A 236 -0.80 -5.87 2.91
CA PHE A 236 -1.56 -6.91 2.23
C PHE A 236 -1.18 -8.30 2.75
N ASP A 237 -2.10 -9.24 2.55
CA ASP A 237 -1.90 -10.65 2.83
C ASP A 237 -1.64 -11.37 1.49
N VAL A 238 -0.51 -12.04 1.36
CA VAL A 238 -0.10 -12.65 0.07
C VAL A 238 -0.94 -13.87 -0.32
N PHE A 239 -1.84 -14.37 0.54
CA PHE A 239 -2.68 -15.54 0.31
C PHE A 239 -4.19 -15.26 0.36
N SER A 240 -4.61 -14.01 0.55
CA SER A 240 -6.02 -13.58 0.52
C SER A 240 -6.18 -12.25 -0.21
N ASN A 241 -7.41 -11.72 -0.32
CA ASN A 241 -7.62 -10.42 -0.98
C ASN A 241 -7.45 -9.23 -0.02
N ALA A 242 -6.99 -9.48 1.22
CA ALA A 242 -6.81 -8.43 2.20
C ALA A 242 -5.74 -7.45 1.73
N SER A 243 -6.11 -6.17 1.64
CA SER A 243 -5.19 -5.07 1.37
C SER A 243 -5.66 -3.80 2.05
N GLY A 244 -4.74 -2.91 2.36
CA GLY A 244 -5.04 -1.66 3.03
C GLY A 244 -3.91 -0.66 2.97
N LEU A 245 -4.13 0.47 3.60
CA LEU A 245 -3.16 1.55 3.78
C LEU A 245 -3.36 2.14 5.17
N TYR A 246 -2.29 2.23 5.94
CA TYR A 246 -2.30 2.96 7.20
C TYR A 246 -1.35 4.15 7.14
N VAL A 247 -1.62 5.16 7.98
CA VAL A 247 -0.76 6.29 8.28
C VAL A 247 -0.70 6.43 9.79
N THR A 248 0.43 6.07 10.40
CA THR A 248 0.66 6.24 11.84
C THR A 248 1.48 7.50 12.13
N GLN A 249 1.62 7.84 13.42
CA GLN A 249 2.30 9.03 13.89
C GLN A 249 3.34 8.71 14.97
N SER A 250 4.50 9.35 14.87
CA SER A 250 5.47 9.54 15.94
C SER A 250 5.16 10.86 16.66
N PRO A 251 4.97 10.87 17.99
CA PRO A 251 4.66 12.11 18.70
C PRO A 251 5.86 13.06 18.75
N THR A 252 5.60 14.34 19.01
CA THR A 252 6.66 15.35 19.22
C THR A 252 7.65 14.87 20.29
N GLY A 253 8.95 15.01 19.99
CA GLY A 253 10.04 14.59 20.87
C GLY A 253 10.41 13.11 20.80
N ALA A 254 9.67 12.30 20.03
CA ALA A 254 10.06 10.93 19.71
C ALA A 254 10.98 10.85 18.49
N ASP A 255 11.03 11.90 17.65
CA ASP A 255 11.97 12.04 16.54
C ASP A 255 11.98 10.85 15.56
N GLY A 256 10.84 10.16 15.40
CA GLY A 256 10.72 8.96 14.55
C GLY A 256 11.24 7.66 15.18
N SER A 257 11.79 7.70 16.40
CA SER A 257 12.32 6.52 17.09
C SER A 257 11.25 5.54 17.59
N PHE A 258 9.98 5.97 17.62
CA PHE A 258 8.83 5.07 17.75
C PHE A 258 7.58 5.72 17.13
N TYR A 259 6.59 4.88 16.83
CA TYR A 259 5.30 5.28 16.28
C TYR A 259 4.16 4.64 17.06
N PHE A 260 3.00 5.29 17.08
CA PHE A 260 1.80 4.69 17.67
C PHE A 260 1.38 3.42 16.93
N ASN A 261 0.81 2.46 17.67
CA ASN A 261 0.28 1.26 17.06
C ASN A 261 -0.93 1.57 16.17
N VAL A 262 -1.13 0.78 15.10
CA VAL A 262 -2.38 0.73 14.36
C VAL A 262 -3.34 -0.16 15.15
N PRO A 263 -4.43 0.37 15.73
CA PRO A 263 -5.29 -0.41 16.60
C PRO A 263 -6.11 -1.43 15.82
N SER A 264 -6.48 -2.54 16.46
CA SER A 264 -7.43 -3.51 15.91
C SER A 264 -8.82 -2.89 15.68
N SER A 265 -9.39 -3.12 14.50
CA SER A 265 -10.77 -2.74 14.17
C SER A 265 -11.82 -3.63 14.87
N ILE A 266 -11.41 -4.77 15.44
CA ILE A 266 -12.29 -5.74 16.13
C ILE A 266 -12.43 -5.42 17.63
N ALA A 267 -11.69 -4.43 18.15
CA ALA A 267 -11.67 -4.09 19.57
C ALA A 267 -13.06 -3.68 20.10
N ARG A 268 -13.30 -3.85 21.41
CA ARG A 268 -14.54 -3.43 22.10
C ARG A 268 -14.89 -1.96 21.87
N THR A 269 -13.89 -1.14 21.60
CA THR A 269 -14.05 0.24 21.15
C THR A 269 -13.20 0.39 19.89
N PRO A 270 -13.75 0.03 18.71
CA PRO A 270 -13.03 0.10 17.45
C PRO A 270 -12.54 1.51 17.24
N THR A 271 -11.24 1.68 17.04
CA THR A 271 -10.67 2.95 16.64
C THR A 271 -9.92 2.76 15.34
N LYS A 272 -10.35 3.52 14.34
CA LYS A 272 -9.78 3.54 12.98
C LYS A 272 -8.69 4.57 12.88
N ARG A 273 -8.17 4.99 14.04
CA ARG A 273 -7.10 5.95 14.11
C ARG A 273 -5.93 5.33 13.38
N PHE A 274 -5.45 6.03 12.36
CA PHE A 274 -4.34 5.62 11.49
C PHE A 274 -4.69 4.67 10.33
N LEU A 275 -5.91 4.15 10.21
CA LEU A 275 -6.29 3.36 9.04
C LEU A 275 -6.87 4.29 7.96
N VAL A 276 -6.26 4.33 6.77
CA VAL A 276 -6.75 5.17 5.66
C VAL A 276 -7.84 4.43 4.90
N VAL A 277 -7.55 3.20 4.50
CA VAL A 277 -8.48 2.34 3.77
C VAL A 277 -8.12 0.87 4.00
N GLU A 278 -9.12 0.01 3.99
CA GLU A 278 -8.98 -1.44 4.09
C GLU A 278 -10.06 -2.17 3.28
N ASP A 279 -9.69 -3.25 2.62
CA ASP A 279 -10.56 -4.10 1.83
C ASP A 279 -10.12 -5.57 1.90
N ASN A 280 -11.04 -6.50 1.60
CA ASN A 280 -10.74 -7.91 1.33
C ASN A 280 -11.44 -8.34 0.03
N SER A 281 -11.05 -7.73 -1.09
CA SER A 281 -11.84 -7.80 -2.32
C SER A 281 -11.05 -8.32 -3.51
N ALA A 282 -11.63 -9.28 -4.24
CA ALA A 282 -11.05 -9.78 -5.49
C ALA A 282 -11.08 -8.76 -6.64
N VAL A 283 -11.63 -7.56 -6.42
CA VAL A 283 -11.77 -6.52 -7.44
C VAL A 283 -11.19 -5.16 -7.03
N VAL A 284 -10.65 -5.03 -5.82
CA VAL A 284 -9.98 -3.82 -5.33
C VAL A 284 -8.62 -4.17 -4.78
N PHE A 285 -7.61 -3.36 -5.10
CA PHE A 285 -6.33 -3.38 -4.42
C PHE A 285 -5.82 -1.94 -4.24
N HIS A 286 -5.16 -1.67 -3.13
CA HIS A 286 -4.64 -0.34 -2.81
C HIS A 286 -3.14 -0.32 -3.05
N ASP A 287 -2.65 0.63 -3.86
CA ASP A 287 -1.22 0.72 -4.09
C ASP A 287 -0.74 2.10 -4.55
N LYS A 288 0.55 2.29 -4.29
CA LYS A 288 1.41 3.46 -4.20
C LYS A 288 0.77 4.67 -3.53
N ASN A 289 0.92 4.71 -2.21
CA ASN A 289 0.63 5.89 -1.41
C ASN A 289 1.73 6.95 -1.54
N MET A 290 1.31 8.19 -1.29
CA MET A 290 2.16 9.36 -1.09
C MET A 290 1.60 10.11 0.12
N ILE A 291 2.48 10.63 0.97
CA ILE A 291 2.10 11.40 2.15
C ILE A 291 2.79 12.77 2.15
N SER A 292 2.10 13.79 2.65
CA SER A 292 2.67 15.10 2.91
C SER A 292 2.05 15.68 4.17
N ALA A 293 2.79 16.56 4.84
CA ALA A 293 2.29 17.28 6.00
C ALA A 293 2.64 18.77 5.88
N ASP A 294 1.74 19.61 6.40
CA ASP A 294 1.97 21.06 6.40
C ASP A 294 3.15 21.40 7.32
N ARG A 295 4.17 22.03 6.74
CA ARG A 295 5.44 22.35 7.41
C ARG A 295 5.46 23.71 8.10
N LEU A 296 4.38 24.47 7.98
CA LEU A 296 4.22 25.77 8.62
C LEU A 296 3.16 25.68 9.72
N PRO A 297 3.40 26.33 10.88
CA PRO A 297 2.43 26.34 11.96
C PRO A 297 1.11 26.95 11.52
N ARG A 298 0.02 26.46 12.12
CA ARG A 298 -1.29 27.05 11.92
C ARG A 298 -1.32 28.48 12.42
N THR A 299 -1.58 29.42 11.51
CA THR A 299 -1.73 30.85 11.82
C THR A 299 -2.98 31.40 11.15
N GLY A 300 -3.38 32.63 11.47
CA GLY A 300 -4.52 33.29 10.80
C GLY A 300 -4.32 33.40 9.28
N SER A 301 -3.07 33.48 8.80
CA SER A 301 -2.72 33.48 7.37
C SER A 301 -2.45 32.07 6.80
N HIS A 302 -2.27 31.05 7.64
CA HIS A 302 -2.08 29.64 7.26
C HIS A 302 -3.07 28.75 8.01
N PRO A 303 -4.36 28.73 7.60
CA PRO A 303 -5.41 28.07 8.35
C PRO A 303 -5.34 26.53 8.30
N THR A 304 -4.52 25.96 7.41
CA THR A 304 -4.33 24.51 7.25
C THR A 304 -3.12 23.95 7.99
N GLY A 305 -2.34 24.77 8.69
CA GLY A 305 -1.10 24.33 9.32
C GLY A 305 -1.27 23.06 10.16
N ASP A 306 -0.28 22.16 10.06
CA ASP A 306 -0.21 20.85 10.71
C ASP A 306 -1.23 19.79 10.24
N ASN A 307 -1.87 20.01 9.08
CA ASN A 307 -2.63 18.96 8.39
C ASN A 307 -1.69 17.91 7.77
N VAL A 308 -2.22 16.69 7.63
CA VAL A 308 -1.55 15.57 6.94
C VAL A 308 -2.44 15.13 5.79
N TYR A 309 -1.82 14.96 4.62
CA TYR A 309 -2.47 14.58 3.38
C TYR A 309 -1.89 13.25 2.92
N VAL A 310 -2.77 12.32 2.58
CA VAL A 310 -2.41 11.04 1.99
C VAL A 310 -3.18 10.85 0.70
N THR A 311 -2.49 10.35 -0.32
CA THR A 311 -3.08 9.99 -1.62
C THR A 311 -2.58 8.62 -1.97
N TRP A 312 -3.38 7.82 -2.67
CA TRP A 312 -2.95 6.50 -3.15
C TRP A 312 -3.74 6.11 -4.40
N THR A 313 -3.26 5.10 -5.11
CA THR A 313 -3.97 4.53 -6.26
C THR A 313 -4.91 3.42 -5.79
N VAL A 314 -6.15 3.47 -6.24
CA VAL A 314 -7.10 2.36 -6.09
C VAL A 314 -7.18 1.62 -7.41
N PHE A 315 -6.63 0.40 -7.45
CA PHE A 315 -6.76 -0.49 -8.59
C PHE A 315 -8.10 -1.21 -8.52
N LYS A 316 -8.97 -0.95 -9.50
CA LYS A 316 -10.27 -1.60 -9.60
C LYS A 316 -10.36 -2.50 -10.82
N PHE A 317 -10.79 -3.73 -10.60
CA PHE A 317 -10.90 -4.78 -11.63
C PHE A 317 -12.35 -5.22 -11.90
N GLY A 318 -13.32 -4.60 -11.23
CA GLY A 318 -14.75 -4.82 -11.47
C GLY A 318 -15.25 -4.15 -12.75
N THR A 319 -16.36 -4.65 -13.28
CA THR A 319 -16.99 -4.15 -14.52
C THR A 319 -17.77 -2.85 -14.35
N GLN A 320 -17.90 -2.35 -13.12
CA GLN A 320 -18.55 -1.08 -12.82
C GLN A 320 -17.51 0.03 -12.61
N CYS A 321 -17.46 0.99 -13.52
CA CYS A 321 -16.78 2.25 -13.27
C CYS A 321 -17.57 2.98 -12.16
N ILE A 322 -16.92 3.32 -11.04
CA ILE A 322 -17.59 4.22 -10.08
C ILE A 322 -17.75 5.57 -10.78
N SER A 323 -18.94 6.17 -10.71
CA SER A 323 -19.06 7.62 -10.88
C SER A 323 -18.03 8.25 -9.95
N ALA A 324 -17.27 9.23 -10.43
CA ALA A 324 -16.21 9.90 -9.69
C ALA A 324 -16.73 10.46 -8.35
N PHE A 325 -16.71 9.63 -7.30
CA PHE A 325 -16.84 10.07 -5.93
C PHE A 325 -15.41 10.21 -5.43
N ASN A 326 -14.99 11.45 -5.30
CA ASN A 326 -13.83 11.83 -4.52
C ASN A 326 -14.28 11.73 -3.05
N PRO A 327 -13.82 10.76 -2.25
CA PRO A 327 -14.04 10.80 -0.81
C PRO A 327 -13.06 11.86 -0.28
N GLY A 328 -13.53 13.12 -0.25
CA GLY A 328 -12.86 14.20 0.47
C GLY A 328 -12.98 14.01 1.98
#